data_AF-A0ABD6AEU4-F1
#
_entry.id   AF-A0ABD6AEU4-F1
#
_cell.length_a   1.000
_cell.length_b   1.000
_cell.length_c   1.000
_cell.angle_alpha   90.00
_cell.angle_beta   90.00
_cell.angle_gamma   90.00
#
_symmetry.space_group_name_H-M   'P 1'
#
loop_
_entity.id
_entity.type
_entity.pdbx_description
1 polymer ?
#
loop_
_entity_poly.entity_id
_entity_poly.type
_entity_poly.pdbx_seq_one_letter_code
_entity_poly.pdbx_strand_id
1 'polypeptide(L)' 'MTSIETLTPHQRALYDILAEEGELEPADLYAAYQERVDEPKTDRTVRNYLQKLAQYNLITITGTSRDRTYVVERRE' A
#
# COMPACT_ATOMS: atom_id res chain seq x y z
N MET A 1 -14.32 -13.29 -7.26
CA MET A 1 -13.49 -13.78 -6.13
C MET A 1 -12.59 -12.62 -5.75
N THR A 2 -12.74 -12.07 -4.55
CA THR A 2 -12.31 -10.69 -4.27
C THR A 2 -10.81 -10.62 -3.97
N SER A 3 -10.09 -9.67 -4.59
CA SER A 3 -8.64 -9.55 -4.42
C SER A 3 -8.22 -9.21 -2.97
N ILE A 4 -9.13 -8.58 -2.20
CA ILE A 4 -8.89 -8.16 -0.80
C ILE A 4 -8.85 -9.36 0.15
N GLU A 5 -9.67 -10.39 -0.09
CA GLU A 5 -9.72 -11.61 0.75
C GLU A 5 -8.42 -12.43 0.67
N THR A 6 -7.59 -12.20 -0.35
CA THR A 6 -6.32 -12.91 -0.57
C THR A 6 -5.10 -12.18 -0.02
N LEU A 7 -5.29 -11.00 0.58
CA LEU A 7 -4.19 -10.19 1.08
C LEU A 7 -3.56 -10.80 2.33
N THR A 8 -2.23 -10.84 2.33
CA THR A 8 -1.45 -11.12 3.55
C THR A 8 -1.64 -10.01 4.58
N PRO A 9 -1.38 -10.26 5.87
CA PRO A 9 -1.54 -9.26 6.93
C PRO A 9 -0.81 -7.94 6.63
N HIS A 10 0.41 -8.00 6.09
CA HIS A 10 1.16 -6.79 5.73
C HIS A 10 0.57 -6.05 4.53
N GLN A 11 0.07 -6.75 3.52
CA GLN A 11 -0.60 -6.13 2.38
C GLN A 11 -1.91 -5.46 2.81
N ARG A 12 -2.64 -6.12 3.71
CA ARG A 12 -3.88 -5.60 4.27
C ARG A 12 -3.62 -4.31 5.06
N ALA A 13 -2.61 -4.31 5.93
CA ALA A 13 -2.23 -3.12 6.67
C ALA A 13 -1.87 -1.93 5.75
N LEU A 14 -1.08 -2.17 4.70
CA LEU A 14 -0.77 -1.12 3.71
C LEU A 14 -2.00 -0.59 2.99
N TYR A 15 -2.91 -1.48 2.62
CA TYR A 15 -4.18 -1.09 1.99
C TYR A 15 -5.06 -0.28 2.94
N ASP A 16 -5.19 -0.71 4.20
CA ASP A 16 -6.00 0.00 5.20
C ASP A 16 -5.41 1.40 5.48
N ILE A 17 -4.09 1.55 5.63
CA ILE A 17 -3.44 2.85 5.78
C ILE A 17 -3.78 3.79 4.62
N LEU A 18 -3.67 3.31 3.38
CA LEU A 18 -3.99 4.10 2.20
C LEU A 18 -5.50 4.38 2.07
N ALA A 19 -6.36 3.50 2.58
CA ALA A 19 -7.80 3.72 2.60
C ALA A 19 -8.20 4.80 3.64
N GLU A 20 -7.47 4.86 4.76
CA GLU A 20 -7.66 5.85 5.82
C GLU A 20 -7.11 7.22 5.41
N GLU A 21 -5.87 7.28 4.91
CA GLU A 21 -5.15 8.52 4.62
C GLU A 21 -5.40 9.05 3.19
N GLY A 22 -5.77 8.16 2.26
CA GLY A 22 -6.03 8.49 0.86
C GLY A 22 -4.81 8.36 -0.04
N GLU A 23 -4.06 9.46 -0.20
CA GLU A 23 -2.84 9.51 -1.01
C GLU A 23 -1.61 9.69 -0.12
N LEU A 24 -0.62 8.80 -0.25
CA LEU A 24 0.63 8.89 0.50
C LEU A 24 1.86 8.72 -0.38
N GLU A 25 2.92 9.43 -0.01
CA GLU A 25 4.27 9.21 -0.54
C GLU A 25 4.90 7.95 0.10
N PRO A 26 5.90 7.32 -0.55
CA PRO A 26 6.53 6.09 -0.05
C PRO A 26 7.12 6.23 1.35
N ALA A 27 7.65 7.40 1.71
CA ALA A 27 8.25 7.62 3.01
C ALA A 27 7.19 7.63 4.13
N ASP A 28 6.11 8.40 3.96
CA ASP A 28 5.02 8.51 4.93
C ASP A 28 4.26 7.19 5.07
N LEU A 29 3.99 6.52 3.94
CA LEU A 29 3.36 5.21 3.94
C LEU A 29 4.19 4.17 4.70
N TYR A 30 5.52 4.19 4.52
CA TYR A 30 6.40 3.27 5.22
C TYR A 30 6.45 3.56 6.73
N ALA A 31 6.52 4.84 7.11
CA ALA A 31 6.47 5.24 8.52
C ALA A 31 5.17 4.78 9.19
N ALA A 32 4.01 5.09 8.59
CA ALA A 32 2.70 4.68 9.10
C ALA A 32 2.55 3.14 9.17
N TYR A 33 3.16 2.41 8.23
CA TYR A 33 3.20 0.96 8.25
C TYR A 33 4.04 0.42 9.41
N GLN A 34 5.20 1.02 9.69
CA GLN A 34 6.04 0.62 10.82
C GLN A 34 5.37 0.85 12.18
N GLU A 35 4.53 1.89 12.29
CA GLU A 35 3.80 2.18 13.52
C GLU A 35 2.63 1.20 13.76
N ARG A 36 2.04 0.65 12.70
CA ARG A 36 0.90 -0.27 12.79
C ARG A 36 1.29 -1.76 12.84
N VAL A 37 2.54 -2.11 12.58
CA VAL A 37 2.99 -3.51 12.45
C VAL A 37 4.18 -3.75 13.36
N ASP A 38 4.05 -4.70 14.30
CA ASP A 38 5.11 -5.04 15.25
C ASP A 38 6.40 -5.58 14.59
N GLU A 39 6.27 -6.34 13.50
CA GLU A 39 7.40 -6.89 12.73
C GLU A 39 7.42 -6.33 11.29
N PRO A 40 7.82 -5.05 11.11
CA PRO A 40 7.75 -4.41 9.81
C PRO A 40 8.73 -5.04 8.83
N LYS A 41 8.27 -5.27 7.60
CA LYS A 41 9.14 -5.68 6.50
C LYS A 41 9.93 -4.49 5.97
N THR A 42 11.04 -4.77 5.30
CA THR A 42 11.88 -3.75 4.68
C THR A 42 11.11 -2.95 3.62
N ASP A 43 11.49 -1.69 3.40
CA ASP A 43 10.92 -0.82 2.36
C ASP A 43 10.88 -1.51 0.98
N ARG A 44 11.95 -2.21 0.58
CA ARG A 44 11.97 -3.00 -0.66
C ARG A 44 10.82 -4.02 -0.73
N THR A 45 10.53 -4.68 0.37
CA THR A 45 9.46 -5.69 0.47
C THR A 45 8.09 -5.02 0.44
N VAL A 46 7.92 -3.92 1.16
CA VAL A 46 6.71 -3.09 1.13
C VAL A 46 6.41 -2.62 -0.29
N ARG A 47 7.40 -2.12 -1.04
CA ARG A 47 7.23 -1.75 -2.45
C ARG A 47 6.78 -2.92 -3.33
N ASN A 48 7.29 -4.13 -3.09
CA ASN A 48 6.79 -5.33 -3.80
C ASN A 48 5.33 -5.63 -3.47
N TYR A 49 4.91 -5.43 -2.22
CA TYR A 49 3.51 -5.56 -1.83
C TYR A 49 2.62 -4.52 -2.51
N LEU A 50 3.05 -3.26 -2.57
CA LEU A 50 2.33 -2.18 -3.26
C LEU A 50 2.20 -2.47 -4.77
N GLN A 51 3.25 -2.96 -5.41
CA GLN A 51 3.20 -3.40 -6.82
C GLN A 51 2.16 -4.51 -7.03
N LYS A 52 2.06 -5.49 -6.11
CA LYS A 52 1.01 -6.52 -6.18
C LYS A 52 -0.39 -5.94 -5.98
N LEU A 53 -0.56 -5.04 -5.03
CA LEU A 53 -1.85 -4.36 -4.82
C LEU A 53 -2.28 -3.59 -6.08
N ALA A 54 -1.34 -2.95 -6.77
CA ALA A 54 -1.59 -2.30 -8.05
C ALA A 54 -1.95 -3.30 -9.16
N GLN A 55 -1.23 -4.43 -9.24
CA GLN A 55 -1.56 -5.51 -10.16
C GLN A 55 -2.98 -6.08 -9.92
N TYR A 56 -3.43 -6.08 -8.67
CA TYR A 56 -4.79 -6.48 -8.29
C TYR A 56 -5.83 -5.39 -8.52
N ASN A 57 -5.44 -4.22 -9.02
CA ASN A 57 -6.28 -3.03 -9.19
C ASN A 57 -6.94 -2.60 -7.86
N LEU A 58 -6.20 -2.74 -6.75
CA LEU A 58 -6.64 -2.30 -5.42
C LEU A 58 -6.09 -0.91 -5.08
N ILE A 59 -4.94 -0.56 -5.64
CA ILE A 59 -4.34 0.76 -5.51
C ILE A 59 -3.85 1.21 -6.88
N THR A 60 -3.69 2.52 -7.05
CA THR A 60 -2.99 3.13 -8.17
C THR A 60 -1.66 3.69 -7.70
N ILE A 61 -0.64 3.55 -8.54
CA ILE A 61 0.68 4.14 -8.33
C ILE A 61 0.83 5.28 -9.35
N THR A 62 0.94 6.49 -8.85
CA THR A 62 1.17 7.71 -9.62
C THR A 62 2.61 8.16 -9.46
N GLY A 63 3.15 8.84 -10.47
CA GLY A 63 4.53 9.35 -10.46
C GLY A 63 5.61 8.33 -10.81
N THR A 64 6.69 8.82 -11.44
CA THR A 64 7.75 7.96 -11.99
C THR A 64 8.97 7.87 -11.09
N SER A 65 9.22 8.85 -10.21
CA SER A 65 10.41 8.90 -9.36
C SER A 65 10.16 9.58 -8.01
N ARG A 66 10.38 10.91 -7.91
CA ARG A 66 10.32 11.63 -6.64
C ARG A 66 8.90 11.93 -6.21
N ASP A 67 8.03 12.23 -7.17
CA ASP A 67 6.61 12.51 -6.96
C ASP A 67 5.78 11.21 -6.98
N ARG A 68 6.35 10.10 -6.50
CA ARG A 68 5.64 8.83 -6.50
C ARG A 68 4.65 8.82 -5.35
N THR A 69 3.36 8.62 -5.65
CA THR A 69 2.30 8.50 -4.66
C THR A 69 1.50 7.22 -4.86
N TYR A 70 0.85 6.79 -3.78
CA TYR A 70 0.01 5.60 -3.73
C TYR A 70 -1.38 6.00 -3.28
N VAL A 71 -2.41 5.53 -3.98
CA VAL A 71 -3.81 5.84 -3.66
C VAL A 71 -4.67 4.59 -3.79
N VAL A 72 -5.63 4.38 -2.87
CA VAL A 72 -6.59 3.27 -2.99
C VAL A 72 -7.57 3.50 -4.13
N GLU A 73 -7.79 2.46 -4.93
CA GLU A 73 -8.84 2.43 -5.93
C GLU A 73 -10.19 2.30 -5.22
N ARG A 74 -10.98 3.37 -5.21
CA ARG A 74 -12.36 3.31 -4.73
C ARG A 74 -13.23 2.66 -5.81
N ARG A 75 -13.49 1.37 -5.68
CA ARG A 75 -14.60 0.73 -6.41
C ARG A 75 -15.89 0.93 -5.62
N GLU A 76 -16.80 1.72 -6.18
CA GLU A 76 -18.20 1.87 -5.76
C GLU A 76 -19.03 0.61 -6.07
#